data_AF-X0AIZ7-F1
#
_entry.id   AF-X0AIZ7-F1
#
_cell.length_a   1.000
_cell.length_b   1.000
_cell.length_c   1.000
_cell.angle_alpha   90.00
_cell.angle_beta   90.00
_cell.angle_gamma   90.00
#
_symmetry.space_group_name_H-M   'P 1'
#
loop_
_entity.id
_entity.type
_entity.pdbx_description
1 polymer ?
#
loop_
_entity_poly.entity_id
_entity_poly.type
_entity_poly.pdbx_seq_one_letter_code
_entity_poly.pdbx_strand_id
1 'polypeptide(L)'
;MVEVKQYHLLPTDLIPNSPRPLLHYKNVLAKRPNSSKCDPAEVWNMFTKNGWDVQWIFRYPNTQLSHFHSEAHECMAVLSGTATIRFGVGDTSEDLQENTYGSAWEKGGIVLEAEAGDVFVIPAGVAHKTHNTKPAAEFKLLSPGVGHGIEADDPKKALSEIKLDGYTMMGAYNGGEWDFVKSGGDYGKSWRVPKPKMDPVFGEADKGLVKTWPGGDTKVDLEIVQVENREYKSKM
;
A
#
# COMPACT_ATOMS: atom_id res chain seq x y z
N MET A 1 -16.90 15.57 4.00
CA MET A 1 -16.06 14.62 4.77
C MET A 1 -15.28 13.77 3.77
N VAL A 2 -13.99 13.51 4.02
CA VAL A 2 -13.21 12.59 3.15
C VAL A 2 -13.84 11.19 3.21
N GLU A 3 -14.23 10.66 2.05
CA GLU A 3 -14.80 9.32 1.91
C GLU A 3 -13.67 8.28 2.00
N VAL A 4 -13.87 7.26 2.85
CA VAL A 4 -12.97 6.11 2.97
C VAL A 4 -13.64 4.93 2.28
N LYS A 5 -13.11 4.52 1.13
CA LYS A 5 -13.60 3.34 0.40
C LYS A 5 -12.91 2.09 0.92
N GLN A 6 -13.66 0.99 1.00
CA GLN A 6 -13.20 -0.30 1.52
C GLN A 6 -13.40 -1.37 0.47
N TYR A 7 -12.41 -2.22 0.28
CA TYR A 7 -12.47 -3.34 -0.65
C TYR A 7 -12.03 -4.62 0.04
N HIS A 8 -12.94 -5.58 0.14
CA HIS A 8 -12.65 -6.89 0.70
C HIS A 8 -12.18 -7.82 -0.42
N LEU A 9 -10.95 -8.31 -0.31
CA LEU A 9 -10.31 -9.15 -1.30
C LEU A 9 -10.11 -10.52 -0.68
N LEU A 10 -10.78 -11.53 -1.23
CA LEU A 10 -10.64 -12.90 -0.75
C LEU A 10 -9.27 -13.45 -1.18
N PRO A 11 -8.67 -14.36 -0.41
CA PRO A 11 -7.44 -15.01 -0.84
C PRO A 11 -7.65 -15.77 -2.16
N THR A 12 -6.57 -15.90 -2.92
CA THR A 12 -6.50 -16.65 -4.18
C THR A 12 -5.56 -17.86 -4.02
N ASP A 13 -5.21 -18.55 -5.11
CA ASP A 13 -4.32 -19.70 -5.06
C ASP A 13 -2.86 -19.27 -4.81
N LEU A 14 -2.47 -18.08 -5.31
CA LEU A 14 -1.11 -17.55 -5.17
C LEU A 14 -0.99 -16.53 -4.06
N ILE A 15 -2.06 -15.79 -3.74
CA ILE A 15 -2.00 -14.60 -2.87
C ILE A 15 -2.86 -14.78 -1.62
N PRO A 16 -2.31 -14.53 -0.42
CA PRO A 16 -3.08 -14.64 0.82
C PRO A 16 -4.19 -13.61 0.97
N ASN A 17 -4.03 -12.42 0.38
CA ASN A 17 -4.83 -11.25 0.68
C ASN A 17 -5.01 -11.08 2.19
N SER A 18 -6.08 -10.42 2.62
CA SER A 18 -6.28 -10.16 4.04
C SER A 18 -7.75 -10.20 4.41
N PRO A 19 -8.09 -10.69 5.61
CA PRO A 19 -9.41 -10.51 6.19
C PRO A 19 -9.73 -9.03 6.47
N ARG A 20 -8.71 -8.17 6.59
CA ARG A 20 -8.90 -6.72 6.67
C ARG A 20 -9.11 -6.12 5.28
N PRO A 21 -10.01 -5.14 5.10
CA PRO A 21 -10.21 -4.53 3.80
C PRO A 21 -9.02 -3.65 3.38
N LEU A 22 -8.72 -3.65 2.08
CA LEU A 22 -7.93 -2.58 1.46
C LEU A 22 -8.71 -1.27 1.58
N LEU A 23 -8.02 -0.20 1.99
CA LEU A 23 -8.61 1.12 2.13
C LEU A 23 -8.08 2.09 1.08
N HIS A 24 -8.97 2.91 0.51
CA HIS A 24 -8.62 3.99 -0.42
C HIS A 24 -9.18 5.32 0.07
N TYR A 25 -8.27 6.26 0.35
CA TYR A 25 -8.58 7.62 0.78
C TYR A 25 -8.37 8.55 -0.41
N LYS A 26 -9.47 8.93 -1.06
CA LYS A 26 -9.42 9.73 -2.28
C LYS A 26 -9.09 11.19 -1.97
N ASN A 27 -8.06 11.73 -2.62
CA ASN A 27 -7.64 13.13 -2.56
C ASN A 27 -7.59 13.70 -1.13
N VAL A 28 -6.98 12.94 -0.21
CA VAL A 28 -6.90 13.27 1.21
C VAL A 28 -5.68 14.14 1.54
N LEU A 29 -4.60 14.03 0.75
CA LEU A 29 -3.38 14.80 0.96
C LEU A 29 -3.46 16.17 0.29
N ALA A 30 -2.94 17.19 0.98
CA ALA A 30 -2.83 18.53 0.42
C ALA A 30 -1.81 18.56 -0.73
N LYS A 31 -2.17 19.26 -1.80
CA LYS A 31 -1.26 19.61 -2.91
C LYS A 31 -0.56 20.92 -2.61
N ARG A 32 0.67 21.11 -3.10
CA ARG A 32 1.38 22.38 -2.98
C ARG A 32 0.60 23.50 -3.70
N PRO A 33 0.63 24.75 -3.21
CA PRO A 33 0.00 25.87 -3.90
C PRO A 33 0.44 25.96 -5.36
N ASN A 34 -0.52 26.16 -6.27
CA ASN A 34 -0.30 26.25 -7.71
C ASN A 34 0.40 25.01 -8.34
N SER A 35 0.24 23.84 -7.74
CA SER A 35 0.82 22.57 -8.20
C SER A 35 -0.21 21.44 -8.11
N SER A 36 -0.08 20.44 -8.98
CA SER A 36 -0.83 19.18 -8.87
C SER A 36 -0.16 18.14 -7.98
N LYS A 37 0.99 18.48 -7.38
CA LYS A 37 1.86 17.56 -6.61
C LYS A 37 1.74 17.82 -5.12
N CYS A 38 1.80 16.77 -4.32
CA CYS A 38 1.90 16.85 -2.86
C CYS A 38 3.30 17.28 -2.40
N ASP A 39 3.41 17.67 -1.14
CA ASP A 39 4.71 17.94 -0.52
C ASP A 39 5.25 16.68 0.18
N PRO A 40 6.36 16.08 -0.28
CA PRO A 40 6.93 14.90 0.36
C PRO A 40 7.20 15.08 1.85
N ALA A 41 7.70 16.25 2.27
CA ALA A 41 8.07 16.47 3.67
C ALA A 41 6.85 16.50 4.60
N GLU A 42 5.72 17.03 4.12
CA GLU A 42 4.48 17.08 4.90
C GLU A 42 3.82 15.71 5.01
N VAL A 43 3.84 14.92 3.91
CA VAL A 43 3.32 13.54 3.93
C VAL A 43 4.18 12.65 4.82
N TRP A 44 5.51 12.77 4.73
CA TRP A 44 6.44 12.06 5.60
C TRP A 44 6.21 12.38 7.08
N ASN A 45 6.08 13.67 7.41
CA ASN A 45 5.83 14.11 8.78
C ASN A 45 4.47 13.60 9.30
N MET A 46 3.45 13.55 8.45
CA MET A 46 2.14 12.98 8.79
C MET A 46 2.23 11.50 9.13
N PHE A 47 2.88 10.70 8.27
CA PHE A 47 3.00 9.25 8.44
C PHE A 47 3.85 8.89 9.66
N THR A 48 5.05 9.48 9.78
CA THR A 48 5.97 9.19 10.89
C THR A 48 5.39 9.59 12.24
N LYS A 49 4.68 10.72 12.33
CA LYS A 49 3.97 11.12 13.56
C LYS A 49 2.93 10.08 13.99
N ASN A 50 2.31 9.39 13.04
CA ASN A 50 1.31 8.36 13.29
C ASN A 50 1.92 6.95 13.37
N GLY A 51 3.25 6.84 13.50
CA GLY A 51 3.95 5.56 13.68
C GLY A 51 4.06 4.71 12.41
N TRP A 52 3.89 5.33 11.23
CA TRP A 52 4.15 4.68 9.94
C TRP A 52 5.54 5.04 9.48
N ASP A 53 6.39 4.03 9.34
CA ASP A 53 7.80 4.22 9.02
C ASP A 53 7.98 4.37 7.51
N VAL A 54 8.40 5.57 7.09
CA VAL A 54 8.55 5.89 5.66
C VAL A 54 9.88 5.35 5.16
N GLN A 55 9.81 4.48 4.16
CA GLN A 55 10.96 3.74 3.69
C GLN A 55 11.52 4.27 2.36
N TRP A 56 10.67 4.85 1.52
CA TRP A 56 11.07 5.28 0.18
C TRP A 56 10.14 6.31 -0.45
N ILE A 57 10.66 7.02 -1.45
CA ILE A 57 9.89 7.68 -2.50
C ILE A 57 10.36 7.15 -3.85
N PHE A 58 9.47 6.51 -4.60
CA PHE A 58 9.76 5.96 -5.92
C PHE A 58 9.00 6.73 -7.00
N ARG A 59 9.65 6.88 -8.16
CA ARG A 59 8.98 7.12 -9.45
C ARG A 59 8.74 5.77 -10.10
N TYR A 60 7.48 5.44 -10.42
CA TYR A 60 7.14 4.12 -10.96
C TYR A 60 7.21 4.06 -12.49
N PRO A 61 7.63 2.91 -13.04
CA PRO A 61 7.54 2.61 -14.47
C PRO A 61 6.11 2.20 -14.87
N ASN A 62 5.91 1.93 -16.15
CA ASN A 62 4.60 1.51 -16.70
C ASN A 62 4.15 0.10 -16.29
N THR A 63 5.02 -0.71 -15.69
CA THR A 63 4.70 -2.07 -15.27
C THR A 63 5.68 -2.57 -14.21
N GLN A 64 5.22 -3.50 -13.36
CA GLN A 64 6.01 -4.25 -12.39
C GLN A 64 5.31 -5.59 -12.11
N LEU A 65 5.96 -6.45 -11.33
CA LEU A 65 5.35 -7.70 -10.86
C LEU A 65 4.33 -7.45 -9.76
N SER A 66 3.26 -8.25 -9.76
CA SER A 66 2.37 -8.37 -8.60
C SER A 66 3.15 -8.89 -7.41
N HIS A 67 2.98 -8.25 -6.25
CA HIS A 67 3.62 -8.66 -5.01
C HIS A 67 2.78 -8.27 -3.81
N PHE A 68 3.05 -8.91 -2.67
CA PHE A 68 2.50 -8.53 -1.38
C PHE A 68 3.59 -8.48 -0.32
N HIS A 69 3.27 -7.85 0.81
CA HIS A 69 4.09 -7.83 2.00
C HIS A 69 3.56 -8.84 3.03
N SER A 70 4.39 -9.80 3.45
CA SER A 70 3.94 -10.89 4.30
C SER A 70 3.93 -10.55 5.79
N GLU A 71 4.68 -9.53 6.20
CA GLU A 71 4.89 -9.16 7.62
C GLU A 71 4.53 -7.70 7.94
N ALA A 72 4.23 -6.88 6.94
CA ALA A 72 4.02 -5.46 7.11
C ALA A 72 2.71 -5.00 6.44
N HIS A 73 2.02 -4.10 7.12
CA HIS A 73 1.03 -3.25 6.47
C HIS A 73 1.75 -2.14 5.72
N GLU A 74 1.24 -1.81 4.55
CA GLU A 74 1.80 -0.73 3.73
C GLU A 74 0.78 0.40 3.57
N CYS A 75 1.28 1.62 3.68
CA CYS A 75 0.58 2.84 3.33
C CYS A 75 1.30 3.48 2.14
N MET A 76 0.63 3.52 0.99
CA MET A 76 1.13 4.17 -0.20
C MET A 76 0.44 5.52 -0.42
N ALA A 77 1.21 6.61 -0.48
CA ALA A 77 0.72 7.94 -0.83
C ALA A 77 1.12 8.30 -2.27
N VAL A 78 0.15 8.72 -3.09
CA VAL A 78 0.43 9.23 -4.43
C VAL A 78 0.81 10.71 -4.35
N LEU A 79 2.05 11.02 -4.72
CA LEU A 79 2.58 12.39 -4.60
C LEU A 79 2.48 13.18 -5.92
N SER A 80 2.52 12.52 -7.07
CA SER A 80 2.37 13.16 -8.38
C SER A 80 1.85 12.19 -9.45
N GLY A 81 1.24 12.73 -10.51
CA GLY A 81 0.80 11.97 -11.67
C GLY A 81 -0.48 11.15 -11.44
N THR A 82 -0.76 10.24 -12.37
CA THR A 82 -1.80 9.21 -12.25
C THR A 82 -1.29 7.84 -12.66
N ALA A 83 -1.93 6.78 -12.20
CA ALA A 83 -1.64 5.40 -12.59
C ALA A 83 -2.86 4.51 -12.37
N THR A 84 -2.77 3.29 -12.88
CA THR A 84 -3.68 2.21 -12.54
C THR A 84 -2.98 1.29 -11.53
N ILE A 85 -3.69 0.89 -10.47
CA ILE A 85 -3.19 -0.09 -9.50
C ILE A 85 -4.14 -1.28 -9.48
N ARG A 86 -3.60 -2.47 -9.71
CA ARG A 86 -4.31 -3.74 -9.54
C ARG A 86 -4.02 -4.29 -8.16
N PHE A 87 -5.07 -4.71 -7.46
CA PHE A 87 -4.98 -5.32 -6.14
C PHE A 87 -5.58 -6.72 -6.11
N GLY A 88 -5.06 -7.57 -5.24
CA GLY A 88 -5.68 -8.81 -4.81
C GLY A 88 -5.32 -10.07 -5.60
N VAL A 89 -4.44 -9.99 -6.59
CA VAL A 89 -4.18 -11.08 -7.54
C VAL A 89 -2.71 -11.19 -7.88
N GLY A 90 -2.23 -12.44 -8.04
CA GLY A 90 -0.88 -12.75 -8.47
C GLY A 90 -0.75 -12.84 -9.99
N ASP A 91 0.48 -12.68 -10.47
CA ASP A 91 0.85 -12.89 -11.87
C ASP A 91 0.96 -14.41 -12.16
N THR A 92 0.53 -14.86 -13.35
CA THR A 92 0.51 -16.30 -13.72
C THR A 92 1.40 -16.65 -14.91
N SER A 93 2.21 -15.70 -15.39
CA SER A 93 3.19 -15.89 -16.46
C SER A 93 4.53 -15.26 -16.07
N GLU A 94 5.61 -15.67 -16.75
CA GLU A 94 6.91 -14.99 -16.69
C GLU A 94 6.93 -13.73 -17.57
N ASP A 95 5.97 -13.59 -18.49
CA ASP A 95 5.85 -12.43 -19.37
C ASP A 95 5.17 -11.26 -18.65
N LEU A 96 5.96 -10.23 -18.35
CA LEU A 96 5.52 -9.03 -17.67
C LEU A 96 4.45 -8.24 -18.46
N GLN A 97 4.47 -8.28 -19.79
CA GLN A 97 3.46 -7.63 -20.62
C GLN A 97 2.13 -8.36 -20.52
N GLU A 98 2.13 -9.70 -20.61
CA GLU A 98 0.90 -10.49 -20.45
C GLU A 98 0.33 -10.38 -19.03
N ASN A 99 1.20 -10.31 -18.02
CA ASN A 99 0.79 -10.07 -16.64
C ASN A 99 0.15 -8.68 -16.45
N THR A 100 0.48 -7.70 -17.31
CA THR A 100 0.04 -6.31 -17.14
C THR A 100 -1.15 -5.97 -18.02
N TYR A 101 -1.03 -6.24 -19.31
CA TYR A 101 -1.99 -5.84 -20.35
C TYR A 101 -2.79 -7.01 -20.91
N GLY A 102 -2.34 -8.24 -20.65
CA GLY A 102 -3.04 -9.46 -21.00
C GLY A 102 -3.92 -9.99 -19.86
N SER A 103 -4.05 -11.32 -19.83
CA SER A 103 -4.90 -12.05 -18.88
C SER A 103 -4.12 -12.99 -17.96
N ALA A 104 -2.79 -12.88 -17.93
CA ALA A 104 -1.93 -13.74 -17.13
C ALA A 104 -1.85 -13.30 -15.66
N TRP A 105 -2.99 -13.28 -14.98
CA TRP A 105 -3.11 -12.97 -13.57
C TRP A 105 -4.38 -13.65 -13.02
N GLU A 106 -4.40 -13.90 -11.71
CA GLU A 106 -5.53 -14.60 -11.06
C GLU A 106 -6.84 -13.82 -11.15
N LYS A 107 -7.99 -14.47 -10.93
CA LYS A 107 -9.29 -13.79 -10.86
C LYS A 107 -9.57 -13.30 -9.43
N GLY A 108 -10.55 -12.40 -9.29
CA GLY A 108 -11.03 -11.94 -7.97
C GLY A 108 -10.40 -10.65 -7.45
N GLY A 109 -9.42 -10.11 -8.18
CA GLY A 109 -8.82 -8.80 -7.89
C GLY A 109 -9.66 -7.63 -8.35
N ILE A 110 -9.18 -6.43 -8.03
CA ILE A 110 -9.78 -5.16 -8.45
C ILE A 110 -8.73 -4.26 -9.10
N VAL A 111 -9.20 -3.30 -9.88
CA VAL A 111 -8.37 -2.30 -10.54
C VAL A 111 -8.87 -0.92 -10.15
N LEU A 112 -7.98 -0.09 -9.62
CA LEU A 112 -8.28 1.27 -9.15
C LEU A 112 -7.41 2.30 -9.86
N GLU A 113 -8.00 3.46 -10.15
CA GLU A 113 -7.26 4.62 -10.65
C GLU A 113 -6.72 5.44 -9.47
N ALA A 114 -5.42 5.72 -9.53
CA ALA A 114 -4.67 6.45 -8.53
C ALA A 114 -4.25 7.82 -9.10
N GLU A 115 -4.36 8.86 -8.28
CA GLU A 115 -3.90 10.20 -8.63
C GLU A 115 -3.27 10.91 -7.42
N ALA A 116 -2.46 11.93 -7.70
CA ALA A 116 -1.85 12.75 -6.65
C ALA A 116 -2.87 13.21 -5.62
N GLY A 117 -2.58 12.97 -4.34
CA GLY A 117 -3.48 13.22 -3.22
C GLY A 117 -4.13 11.98 -2.63
N ASP A 118 -4.13 10.86 -3.36
CA ASP A 118 -4.69 9.59 -2.87
C ASP A 118 -3.75 8.89 -1.89
N VAL A 119 -4.33 8.20 -0.92
CA VAL A 119 -3.63 7.26 -0.02
C VAL A 119 -4.31 5.90 -0.08
N PHE A 120 -3.51 4.84 -0.16
CA PHE A 120 -3.96 3.45 -0.05
C PHE A 120 -3.37 2.85 1.23
N VAL A 121 -4.21 2.24 2.07
CA VAL A 121 -3.76 1.48 3.23
C VAL A 121 -4.00 0.01 2.96
N ILE A 122 -2.91 -0.70 2.75
CA ILE A 122 -2.83 -2.06 2.21
C ILE A 122 -2.52 -3.01 3.37
N PRO A 123 -3.46 -3.88 3.75
CA PRO A 123 -3.19 -4.92 4.73
C PRO A 123 -2.08 -5.87 4.27
N ALA A 124 -1.38 -6.47 5.24
CA ALA A 124 -0.38 -7.48 4.96
C ALA A 124 -1.06 -8.65 4.23
N GLY A 125 -0.40 -9.15 3.21
CA GLY A 125 -0.91 -10.21 2.33
C GLY A 125 -1.67 -9.72 1.09
N VAL A 126 -2.14 -8.47 1.04
CA VAL A 126 -2.84 -7.95 -0.15
C VAL A 126 -1.83 -7.69 -1.27
N ALA A 127 -1.95 -8.46 -2.36
CA ALA A 127 -1.11 -8.22 -3.52
C ALA A 127 -1.48 -6.92 -4.21
N HIS A 128 -0.48 -6.27 -4.79
CA HIS A 128 -0.67 -5.06 -5.57
C HIS A 128 0.39 -4.91 -6.67
N LYS A 129 0.03 -4.21 -7.74
CA LYS A 129 0.97 -3.66 -8.73
C LYS A 129 0.44 -2.38 -9.36
N THR A 130 1.31 -1.39 -9.45
CA THR A 130 1.11 -0.16 -10.24
C THR A 130 1.52 -0.38 -11.70
N HIS A 131 0.71 0.11 -12.64
CA HIS A 131 0.99 0.16 -14.07
C HIS A 131 0.32 1.39 -14.72
N ASN A 132 0.48 1.58 -16.04
CA ASN A 132 -0.11 2.72 -16.79
C ASN A 132 0.23 4.11 -16.20
N THR A 133 1.49 4.34 -15.83
CA THR A 133 1.87 5.58 -15.16
C THR A 133 1.84 6.78 -16.12
N LYS A 134 1.34 7.91 -15.63
CA LYS A 134 1.23 9.17 -16.37
C LYS A 134 1.75 10.34 -15.53
N PRO A 135 2.75 11.09 -16.02
CA PRO A 135 3.51 10.81 -17.24
C PRO A 135 4.38 9.55 -17.09
N ALA A 136 4.54 8.82 -18.19
CA ALA A 136 5.39 7.64 -18.23
C ALA A 136 6.86 8.04 -18.01
N ALA A 137 7.56 7.29 -17.18
CA ALA A 137 8.96 7.51 -16.86
C ALA A 137 9.61 6.18 -16.45
N GLU A 138 10.94 6.16 -16.41
CA GLU A 138 11.69 5.01 -15.87
C GLU A 138 11.62 4.96 -14.34
N PHE A 139 11.73 3.75 -13.78
CA PHE A 139 11.81 3.53 -12.35
C PHE A 139 12.98 4.32 -11.74
N LYS A 140 12.75 4.96 -10.60
CA LYS A 140 13.80 5.68 -9.87
C LYS A 140 13.49 5.82 -8.39
N LEU A 141 14.47 5.51 -7.54
CA LEU A 141 14.50 5.95 -6.14
C LEU A 141 14.81 7.45 -6.09
N LEU A 142 13.86 8.22 -5.55
CA LEU A 142 13.98 9.68 -5.41
C LEU A 142 14.42 10.11 -4.02
N SER A 143 14.06 9.35 -2.99
CA SER A 143 14.50 9.61 -1.62
C SER A 143 15.97 9.20 -1.41
N PRO A 144 16.66 9.83 -0.46
CA PRO A 144 17.97 9.35 -0.01
C PRO A 144 17.93 7.93 0.54
N GLY A 145 19.05 7.21 0.41
CA GLY A 145 19.22 5.85 0.89
C GLY A 145 19.02 4.78 -0.18
N VAL A 146 18.70 3.56 0.26
CA VAL A 146 18.55 2.38 -0.62
C VAL A 146 17.12 1.85 -0.71
N GLY A 147 16.16 2.62 -0.22
CA GLY A 147 14.74 2.25 -0.21
C GLY A 147 14.31 1.45 1.02
N HIS A 148 15.19 1.27 1.99
CA HIS A 148 14.90 0.70 3.31
C HIS A 148 15.09 1.75 4.42
N GLY A 149 14.47 2.92 4.24
CA GLY A 149 14.56 4.06 5.14
C GLY A 149 15.05 5.32 4.43
N ILE A 150 14.85 6.46 5.09
CA ILE A 150 15.32 7.77 4.60
C ILE A 150 16.68 8.08 5.23
N GLU A 151 17.75 7.86 4.47
CA GLU A 151 19.12 8.08 4.93
C GLU A 151 19.54 9.55 4.79
N ALA A 152 19.27 10.37 5.82
CA ALA A 152 19.69 11.76 5.87
C ALA A 152 19.80 12.28 7.31
N ASP A 153 20.71 13.23 7.56
CA ASP A 153 20.83 13.90 8.87
C ASP A 153 19.56 14.69 9.25
N ASP A 154 18.93 15.31 8.24
CA ASP A 154 17.62 15.97 8.34
C ASP A 154 16.70 15.40 7.26
N PRO A 155 15.95 14.32 7.56
CA PRO A 155 15.04 13.69 6.60
C PRO A 155 13.97 14.66 6.09
N LYS A 156 13.44 15.54 6.96
CA LYS A 156 12.38 16.48 6.56
C LYS A 156 12.89 17.44 5.49
N LYS A 157 14.06 18.04 5.71
CA LYS A 157 14.69 18.93 4.74
C LYS A 157 15.01 18.20 3.44
N ALA A 158 15.67 17.04 3.53
CA ALA A 158 16.05 16.26 2.35
C ALA A 158 14.84 15.91 1.47
N LEU A 159 13.73 15.50 2.08
CA LEU A 159 12.49 15.19 1.35
C LEU A 159 11.81 16.43 0.76
N SER A 160 11.88 17.58 1.44
CA SER A 160 11.29 18.83 0.94
C SER A 160 11.91 19.32 -0.38
N GLU A 161 13.20 19.02 -0.57
CA GLU A 161 14.01 19.41 -1.73
C GLU A 161 13.84 18.46 -2.93
N ILE A 162 13.17 17.31 -2.75
CA ILE A 162 12.91 16.35 -3.83
C ILE A 162 12.06 17.00 -4.92
N LYS A 163 12.56 16.92 -6.16
CA LYS A 163 11.81 17.29 -7.35
C LYS A 163 11.03 16.08 -7.85
N LEU A 164 9.75 16.04 -7.50
CA LEU A 164 8.84 15.02 -8.01
C LEU A 164 8.61 15.20 -9.52
N ASP A 165 8.72 14.12 -10.28
CA ASP A 165 8.40 14.03 -11.70
C ASP A 165 7.89 12.63 -12.06
N GLY A 166 7.13 12.48 -13.15
CA GLY A 166 6.44 11.22 -13.41
C GLY A 166 5.28 10.95 -12.43
N TYR A 167 4.88 9.68 -12.37
CA TYR A 167 4.05 9.16 -11.29
C TYR A 167 4.93 8.76 -10.12
N THR A 168 4.73 9.39 -8.97
CA THR A 168 5.54 9.13 -7.77
C THR A 168 4.67 8.74 -6.59
N MET A 169 5.17 7.79 -5.80
CA MET A 169 4.55 7.40 -4.54
C MET A 169 5.58 7.40 -3.41
N MET A 170 5.07 7.57 -2.19
CA MET A 170 5.79 7.32 -0.94
C MET A 170 5.22 6.08 -0.29
N GLY A 171 6.10 5.16 0.12
CA GLY A 171 5.73 3.97 0.88
C GLY A 171 6.12 4.11 2.34
N ALA A 172 5.19 3.79 3.22
CA ALA A 172 5.40 3.71 4.65
C ALA A 172 4.80 2.44 5.23
N TYR A 173 5.41 1.90 6.27
CA TYR A 173 5.07 0.57 6.78
C TYR A 173 4.78 0.57 8.27
N ASN A 174 3.95 -0.37 8.71
CA ASN A 174 3.66 -0.62 10.12
C ASN A 174 3.48 -2.13 10.36
N GLY A 175 3.96 -2.62 11.49
CA GLY A 175 4.02 -4.06 11.79
C GLY A 175 5.47 -4.53 11.82
N GLY A 176 5.84 -5.42 10.89
CA GLY A 176 7.19 -5.95 10.73
C GLY A 176 7.98 -5.32 9.57
N GLU A 177 9.03 -6.04 9.16
CA GLU A 177 9.85 -5.72 7.99
C GLU A 177 9.05 -5.89 6.69
N TRP A 178 9.26 -5.01 5.72
CA TRP A 178 8.62 -5.14 4.42
C TRP A 178 9.48 -6.04 3.51
N ASP A 179 8.85 -7.03 2.89
CA ASP A 179 9.45 -8.00 1.96
C ASP A 179 8.87 -7.84 0.54
N PHE A 180 9.22 -8.69 -0.41
CA PHE A 180 8.63 -8.65 -1.76
C PHE A 180 8.25 -10.07 -2.18
N VAL A 181 7.01 -10.48 -1.90
CA VAL A 181 6.56 -11.86 -2.14
C VAL A 181 5.64 -11.91 -3.36
N LYS A 182 6.00 -12.72 -4.35
CA LYS A 182 5.25 -12.83 -5.62
C LYS A 182 4.08 -13.81 -5.54
N SER A 183 4.25 -14.89 -4.78
CA SER A 183 3.26 -15.94 -4.59
C SER A 183 3.63 -16.87 -3.42
N GLY A 184 2.64 -17.59 -2.91
CA GLY A 184 2.82 -18.62 -1.88
C GLY A 184 3.09 -18.06 -0.48
N GLY A 185 3.75 -18.85 0.38
CA GLY A 185 4.07 -18.47 1.75
C GLY A 185 3.03 -18.94 2.80
N ASP A 186 3.30 -18.65 4.08
CA ASP A 186 2.34 -18.89 5.17
C ASP A 186 1.32 -17.75 5.21
N TYR A 187 0.13 -17.99 4.68
CA TYR A 187 -0.95 -17.01 4.65
C TYR A 187 -1.31 -16.51 6.05
N GLY A 188 -1.25 -17.42 7.03
CA GLY A 188 -1.51 -17.07 8.42
C GLY A 188 -0.52 -16.07 8.99
N LYS A 189 0.70 -15.98 8.44
CA LYS A 189 1.71 -15.01 8.88
C LYS A 189 1.23 -13.58 8.58
N SER A 190 0.75 -13.34 7.37
CA SER A 190 0.19 -12.05 6.95
C SER A 190 -1.04 -11.66 7.76
N TRP A 191 -1.92 -12.62 8.03
CA TRP A 191 -3.15 -12.36 8.77
C TRP A 191 -2.91 -12.11 10.27
N ARG A 192 -1.75 -12.49 10.80
CA ARG A 192 -1.36 -12.26 12.21
C ARG A 192 -0.63 -10.93 12.42
N VAL A 193 -0.31 -10.17 11.37
CA VAL A 193 0.30 -8.85 11.52
C VAL A 193 -0.63 -7.96 12.36
N PRO A 194 -0.17 -7.39 13.49
CA PRO A 194 -1.02 -6.62 14.38
C PRO A 194 -1.63 -5.40 13.69
N LYS A 195 -2.87 -5.06 14.02
CA LYS A 195 -3.49 -3.82 13.55
C LYS A 195 -2.70 -2.62 14.09
N PRO A 196 -2.36 -1.63 13.23
CA PRO A 196 -1.74 -0.39 13.67
C PRO A 196 -2.65 0.38 14.65
N LYS A 197 -2.05 0.98 15.69
CA LYS A 197 -2.80 1.78 16.68
C LYS A 197 -3.37 3.08 16.10
N MET A 198 -2.68 3.65 15.12
CA MET A 198 -3.03 4.91 14.48
C MET A 198 -3.16 4.73 12.96
N ASP A 199 -4.14 5.41 12.39
CA ASP A 199 -4.28 5.58 10.95
C ASP A 199 -3.16 6.49 10.41
N PRO A 200 -2.57 6.20 9.24
CA PRO A 200 -1.46 6.99 8.71
C PRO A 200 -1.84 8.45 8.46
N VAL A 201 -3.10 8.74 8.15
CA VAL A 201 -3.59 10.09 7.81
C VAL A 201 -4.41 10.69 8.95
N PHE A 202 -5.29 9.90 9.56
CA PHE A 202 -6.25 10.38 10.55
C PHE A 202 -5.80 10.19 12.01
N GLY A 203 -4.63 9.59 12.27
CA GLY A 203 -4.12 9.37 13.61
C GLY A 203 -5.05 8.47 14.43
N GLU A 204 -5.41 8.89 15.64
CA GLU A 204 -6.29 8.14 16.56
C GLU A 204 -7.80 8.34 16.31
N ALA A 205 -8.19 9.16 15.34
CA ALA A 205 -9.61 9.44 15.11
C ALA A 205 -10.40 8.16 14.78
N ASP A 206 -11.67 8.07 15.20
CA ASP A 206 -12.61 7.00 14.80
C ASP A 206 -12.99 7.13 13.31
N LYS A 207 -12.01 6.88 12.45
CA LYS A 207 -12.08 6.98 10.99
C LYS A 207 -10.96 6.14 10.37
N GLY A 208 -11.07 5.84 9.08
CA GLY A 208 -10.01 5.16 8.34
C GLY A 208 -9.75 3.77 8.93
N LEU A 209 -8.49 3.39 9.02
CA LEU A 209 -8.03 2.11 9.54
C LEU A 209 -8.49 1.87 10.98
N VAL A 210 -8.42 2.89 11.84
CA VAL A 210 -8.79 2.76 13.26
C VAL A 210 -10.24 2.28 13.39
N LYS A 211 -11.14 2.82 12.58
CA LYS A 211 -12.56 2.45 12.56
C LYS A 211 -12.86 1.17 11.79
N THR A 212 -12.19 0.96 10.66
CA THR A 212 -12.62 -0.04 9.66
C THR A 212 -11.93 -1.39 9.83
N TRP A 213 -10.67 -1.42 10.27
CA TRP A 213 -9.96 -2.68 10.41
C TRP A 213 -10.35 -3.40 11.70
N PRO A 214 -10.72 -4.69 11.64
CA PRO A 214 -10.80 -5.53 12.83
C PRO A 214 -9.39 -5.84 13.35
N GLY A 215 -9.28 -6.33 14.58
CA GLY A 215 -7.99 -6.80 15.13
C GLY A 215 -7.29 -5.85 16.11
N GLY A 216 -8.01 -5.07 16.92
CA GLY A 216 -7.39 -4.27 17.99
C GLY A 216 -6.84 -5.13 19.15
N ASP A 217 -6.40 -4.50 20.24
CA ASP A 217 -5.86 -5.19 21.43
C ASP A 217 -6.92 -6.04 22.20
N THR A 218 -8.12 -6.25 21.64
CA THR A 218 -9.19 -7.02 22.29
C THR A 218 -9.18 -8.48 21.85
N LYS A 219 -9.45 -9.38 22.80
CA LYS A 219 -9.47 -10.84 22.57
C LYS A 219 -10.50 -11.26 21.51
N VAL A 220 -11.62 -10.55 21.42
CA VAL A 220 -12.70 -10.80 20.45
C VAL A 220 -12.23 -10.52 19.02
N ASP A 221 -11.47 -9.45 18.84
CA ASP A 221 -10.95 -9.06 17.53
C ASP A 221 -9.94 -10.07 16.98
N LEU A 222 -9.14 -10.68 17.86
CA LEU A 222 -8.22 -11.77 17.50
C LEU A 222 -8.98 -13.06 17.15
N GLU A 223 -10.12 -13.32 17.77
CA GLU A 223 -10.97 -14.48 17.47
C GLU A 223 -11.66 -14.33 16.10
N ILE A 224 -12.13 -13.14 15.72
CA ILE A 224 -12.74 -12.88 14.39
C ILE A 224 -11.74 -13.17 13.28
N VAL A 225 -10.53 -12.62 13.38
CA VAL A 225 -9.45 -12.88 12.40
C VAL A 225 -9.14 -14.38 12.34
N GLN A 226 -9.13 -15.09 13.48
CA GLN A 226 -8.91 -16.54 13.50
C GLN A 226 -10.08 -17.36 12.92
N VAL A 227 -11.32 -16.89 13.00
CA VAL A 227 -12.50 -17.56 12.42
C VAL A 227 -12.47 -17.43 10.91
N GLU A 228 -12.26 -16.22 10.38
CA GLU A 228 -12.15 -16.00 8.92
C GLU A 228 -11.00 -16.84 8.32
N ASN A 229 -9.88 -16.93 9.04
CA ASN A 229 -8.74 -17.79 8.66
C ASN A 229 -9.09 -19.30 8.65
N ARG A 230 -9.98 -19.75 9.55
CA ARG A 230 -10.42 -21.17 9.62
C ARG A 230 -11.43 -21.50 8.52
N GLU A 231 -12.38 -20.62 8.25
CA GLU A 231 -13.35 -20.82 7.17
C GLU A 231 -12.66 -20.91 5.81
N TYR A 232 -11.61 -20.11 5.58
CA TYR A 232 -10.82 -20.23 4.35
C TYR A 232 -10.12 -21.59 4.23
N LYS A 233 -9.45 -22.06 5.29
CA LYS A 233 -8.81 -23.39 5.31
C LYS A 233 -9.77 -24.54 5.06
N SER A 234 -11.07 -24.36 5.34
CA SER A 234 -12.09 -25.40 5.09
C SER A 234 -12.61 -25.43 3.65
N LYS A 235 -12.28 -24.42 2.83
CA LYS A 235 -12.70 -24.29 1.42
C LYS A 235 -11.60 -24.67 0.42
N MET A 236 -10.40 -24.97 0.90
CA MET A 236 -9.29 -25.62 0.16
C MET A 236 -9.35 -27.14 0.35
#